data_AF-A0A0S8A005-F1
#
_entry.id   AF-A0A0S8A005-F1
#
_cell.length_a   1.000
_cell.length_b   1.000
_cell.length_c   1.000
_cell.angle_alpha   90.00
_cell.angle_beta   90.00
_cell.angle_gamma   90.00
#
_symmetry.space_group_name_H-M   'P 1'
#
loop_
_entity.id
_entity.type
_entity.pdbx_description
1 polymer ?
#
loop_
_entity_poly.entity_id
_entity_poly.type
_entity_poly.pdbx_seq_one_letter_code
_entity_poly.pdbx_strand_id
1 'polypeptide(L)'
;MDERLIPTVVALALLSITGCAGRPAEDSQPEPTTPLPTGAIAGQNVTVYPLTLMVTDEHLGWEGDVQPRREALTRADSMIAVLLTERVPEVNWILPDQLRAVAARAPGMLVNPDQMGTALLRNRMDVVPDPLRNQMRNLNAVSGVRFALVPAALLFYREPEGGGRAELTVAMVEVRRGQVQWRTVARGVGAGPWEATWNALKALVPGLP
;
A
#
# COMPACT_ATOMS: atom_id res chain seq x y z
N MET A 1 39.05 -46.25 -68.12
CA MET A 1 38.78 -47.51 -67.40
C MET A 1 38.39 -47.11 -66.00
N ASP A 2 37.11 -46.77 -65.78
CA ASP A 2 36.02 -47.75 -65.56
C ASP A 2 36.29 -48.54 -64.26
N GLU A 3 35.41 -48.62 -63.26
CA GLU A 3 33.95 -48.57 -63.25
C GLU A 3 33.44 -48.62 -61.79
N ARG A 4 32.27 -47.99 -61.54
CA ARG A 4 31.10 -48.48 -60.75
C ARG A 4 31.14 -48.53 -59.20
N LEU A 5 30.26 -47.76 -58.53
CA LEU A 5 28.87 -48.05 -58.02
C LEU A 5 28.89 -48.26 -56.48
N ILE A 6 28.51 -47.30 -55.61
CA ILE A 6 27.16 -46.99 -55.02
C ILE A 6 26.56 -48.20 -54.23
N PRO A 7 25.84 -48.04 -53.08
CA PRO A 7 26.05 -47.26 -51.84
C PRO A 7 25.75 -48.10 -50.55
N THR A 8 26.00 -47.58 -49.35
CA THR A 8 25.36 -48.15 -48.14
C THR A 8 24.80 -47.03 -47.27
N VAL A 9 23.48 -47.02 -47.17
CA VAL A 9 22.64 -46.18 -46.32
C VAL A 9 22.86 -46.58 -44.87
N VAL A 10 23.24 -45.62 -44.00
CA VAL A 10 23.04 -45.75 -42.56
C VAL A 10 22.39 -44.47 -42.06
N ALA A 11 21.12 -44.60 -41.70
CA ALA A 11 20.32 -43.60 -41.02
C ALA A 11 20.88 -43.37 -39.61
N LEU A 12 21.15 -42.12 -39.26
CA LEU A 12 21.33 -41.72 -37.87
C LEU A 12 20.30 -40.66 -37.51
N ALA A 13 19.53 -41.00 -36.48
CA ALA A 13 18.37 -40.28 -36.00
C ALA A 13 18.73 -39.29 -34.89
N LEU A 14 17.92 -38.22 -34.83
CA LEU A 14 17.44 -37.52 -33.62
C LEU A 14 18.44 -36.84 -32.66
N LEU A 15 18.36 -35.51 -32.60
CA LEU A 15 18.25 -34.74 -31.34
C LEU A 15 17.89 -33.27 -31.64
N SER A 16 16.59 -33.02 -31.82
CA SER A 16 16.00 -31.68 -31.81
C SER A 16 15.87 -31.19 -30.37
N ILE A 17 16.79 -30.32 -29.94
CA ILE A 17 16.73 -29.62 -28.66
C ILE A 17 15.65 -28.54 -28.76
N THR A 18 14.43 -28.87 -28.35
CA THR A 18 13.39 -27.89 -28.04
C THR A 18 13.74 -27.23 -26.70
N GLY A 19 14.59 -26.21 -26.76
CA GLY A 19 14.83 -25.32 -25.63
C GLY A 19 13.63 -24.40 -25.43
N CYS A 20 12.74 -24.76 -24.50
CA CYS A 20 11.79 -23.82 -23.90
C CYS A 20 12.59 -22.79 -23.11
N ALA A 21 13.04 -21.73 -23.77
CA ALA A 21 13.55 -20.55 -23.10
C ALA A 21 12.38 -19.90 -22.35
N GLY A 22 12.30 -20.16 -21.05
CA GLY A 22 11.43 -19.41 -20.15
C GLY A 22 11.77 -17.93 -20.27
N ARG A 23 10.75 -17.10 -20.53
CA ARG A 23 10.88 -15.64 -20.42
C ARG A 23 11.42 -15.34 -19.01
N PRO A 24 12.52 -14.60 -18.87
CA PRO A 24 12.91 -14.05 -17.59
C PRO A 24 11.71 -13.28 -17.02
N ALA A 25 11.40 -13.51 -15.74
CA ALA A 25 10.48 -12.67 -15.01
C ALA A 25 10.97 -11.23 -15.19
N GLU A 26 10.15 -10.42 -15.85
CA GLU A 26 10.41 -9.01 -16.08
C GLU A 26 10.61 -8.37 -14.71
N ASP A 27 11.87 -8.02 -14.42
CA ASP A 27 12.31 -7.39 -13.19
C ASP A 27 11.57 -6.05 -13.11
N SER A 28 10.37 -6.11 -12.52
CA SER A 28 9.42 -5.02 -12.52
C SER A 28 9.96 -4.00 -11.54
N GLN A 29 10.81 -3.09 -12.03
CA GLN A 29 11.26 -1.96 -11.24
C GLN A 29 10.03 -1.33 -10.57
N PRO A 30 10.00 -1.24 -9.23
CA PRO A 30 8.80 -0.81 -8.51
C PRO A 30 8.35 0.58 -8.97
N GLU A 31 7.05 0.75 -9.25
CA GLU A 31 6.46 2.03 -9.70
C GLU A 31 6.83 3.17 -8.73
N PRO A 32 7.35 4.32 -9.19
CA PRO A 32 7.77 5.41 -8.32
C PRO A 32 6.65 5.91 -7.39
N THR A 33 7.01 6.31 -6.17
CA THR A 33 6.05 6.92 -5.24
C THR A 33 5.55 8.23 -5.81
N THR A 34 4.25 8.29 -6.11
CA THR A 34 3.58 9.55 -6.43
C THR A 34 3.32 10.32 -5.12
N PRO A 35 3.73 11.60 -5.01
CA PRO A 35 3.47 12.43 -3.83
C PRO A 35 1.98 12.63 -3.54
N LEU A 36 1.66 12.93 -2.27
CA LEU A 36 0.32 13.31 -1.84
C LEU A 36 -0.11 14.63 -2.55
N PRO A 37 -1.31 14.70 -3.17
CA PRO A 37 -1.75 15.88 -3.92
C PRO A 37 -2.28 16.97 -2.98
N THR A 38 -1.41 17.56 -2.15
CA THR A 38 -1.80 18.52 -1.09
C THR A 38 -2.53 19.74 -1.63
N GLY A 39 -2.12 20.27 -2.78
CA GLY A 39 -2.79 21.41 -3.42
C GLY A 39 -4.27 21.16 -3.78
N ALA A 40 -4.67 19.91 -4.03
CA ALA A 40 -6.06 19.58 -4.34
C ALA A 40 -6.97 19.51 -3.09
N ILE A 41 -6.38 19.42 -1.89
CA ILE A 41 -7.08 19.21 -0.61
C ILE A 41 -6.80 20.30 0.43
N ALA A 42 -5.94 21.27 0.11
CA ALA A 42 -5.65 22.41 0.99
C ALA A 42 -6.94 23.15 1.42
N GLY A 43 -7.01 23.50 2.70
CA GLY A 43 -8.16 24.12 3.35
C GLY A 43 -9.36 23.21 3.60
N GLN A 44 -9.33 21.96 3.10
CA GLN A 44 -10.44 21.03 3.26
C GLN A 44 -10.30 20.19 4.52
N ASN A 45 -11.44 19.77 5.06
CA ASN A 45 -11.46 18.70 6.05
C ASN A 45 -11.21 17.36 5.35
N VAL A 46 -10.26 16.56 5.83
CA VAL A 46 -9.94 15.24 5.30
C VAL A 46 -9.88 14.24 6.44
N THR A 47 -10.66 13.15 6.33
CA THR A 47 -10.66 12.08 7.32
C THR A 47 -9.51 11.12 7.05
N VAL A 48 -8.69 10.84 8.05
CA VAL A 48 -7.65 9.79 7.97
C VAL A 48 -8.20 8.53 8.61
N TYR A 49 -8.31 7.46 7.83
CA TYR A 49 -8.74 6.15 8.34
C TYR A 49 -7.59 5.45 9.06
N PRO A 50 -7.89 4.60 10.06
CA PRO A 50 -6.87 3.78 10.70
C PRO A 50 -6.31 2.75 9.72
N LEU A 51 -5.03 2.46 9.86
CA LEU A 51 -4.39 1.34 9.19
C LEU A 51 -4.96 0.03 9.76
N THR A 52 -5.46 -0.85 8.90
CA THR A 52 -6.06 -2.14 9.33
C THR A 52 -5.21 -3.35 8.93
N LEU A 53 -4.21 -3.17 8.08
CA LEU A 53 -3.33 -4.22 7.60
C LEU A 53 -1.85 -3.84 7.78
N MET A 54 -1.16 -4.68 8.55
CA MET A 54 0.28 -4.67 8.70
C MET A 54 0.77 -6.10 8.54
N VAL A 55 1.79 -6.31 7.70
CA VAL A 55 2.38 -7.63 7.44
C VAL A 55 3.89 -7.47 7.36
N THR A 56 4.61 -8.41 7.96
CA THR A 56 6.07 -8.48 7.95
C THR A 56 6.50 -9.76 7.25
N ASP A 57 7.49 -9.66 6.36
CA ASP A 57 8.21 -10.82 5.84
C ASP A 57 8.91 -11.54 7.01
N GLU A 58 8.62 -12.83 7.18
CA GLU A 58 9.11 -13.67 8.28
C GLU A 58 10.64 -13.78 8.36
N HIS A 59 11.35 -13.46 7.28
CA HIS A 59 12.80 -13.49 7.22
C HIS A 59 13.48 -12.18 7.62
N LEU A 60 12.70 -11.13 7.94
CA LEU A 60 13.22 -9.86 8.47
C LEU A 60 13.64 -9.96 9.94
N GLY A 61 12.98 -10.81 10.73
CA GLY A 61 13.20 -10.88 12.17
C GLY A 61 12.61 -9.68 12.95
N TRP A 62 11.70 -8.92 12.34
CA TRP A 62 11.07 -7.74 12.93
C TRP A 62 9.75 -8.05 13.63
N GLU A 63 9.35 -9.33 13.74
CA GLU A 63 8.06 -9.75 14.29
C GLU A 63 7.91 -9.27 15.73
N GLY A 64 8.99 -9.30 16.53
CA GLY A 64 8.99 -8.82 17.90
C GLY A 64 8.72 -7.32 18.03
N ASP A 65 9.16 -6.53 17.05
CA ASP A 65 9.03 -5.06 17.06
C ASP A 65 7.65 -4.56 16.61
N VAL A 66 6.92 -5.39 15.87
CA VAL A 66 5.56 -5.10 15.37
C VAL A 66 4.47 -5.87 16.13
N GLN A 67 4.82 -6.45 17.27
CA GLN A 67 3.88 -7.12 18.17
C GLN A 67 3.83 -6.39 19.54
N PRO A 68 2.65 -6.34 20.19
CA PRO A 68 1.35 -6.81 19.72
C PRO A 68 0.80 -6.01 18.53
N ARG A 69 0.15 -6.69 17.57
CA ARG A 69 -0.36 -6.10 16.31
C ARG A 69 -1.18 -4.82 16.52
N ARG A 70 -2.04 -4.78 17.54
CA ARG A 70 -2.88 -3.61 17.83
C ARG A 70 -2.05 -2.38 18.18
N GLU A 71 -1.01 -2.55 19.01
CA GLU A 71 -0.11 -1.46 19.41
C GLU A 71 0.73 -0.99 18.22
N ALA A 72 1.19 -1.93 17.40
CA ALA A 72 1.91 -1.61 16.16
C ALA A 72 1.07 -0.79 15.17
N LEU A 73 -0.21 -1.15 14.98
CA LEU A 73 -1.14 -0.36 14.14
C LEU A 73 -1.37 1.04 14.71
N THR A 74 -1.63 1.16 16.02
CA THR A 74 -1.79 2.46 16.69
C THR A 74 -0.52 3.32 16.58
N ARG A 75 0.66 2.71 16.65
CA ARG A 75 1.94 3.41 16.46
C ARG A 75 2.09 3.92 15.02
N ALA A 76 1.76 3.10 14.02
CA ALA A 76 1.78 3.51 12.63
C ALA A 76 0.80 4.68 12.37
N ASP A 77 -0.43 4.61 12.89
CA ASP A 77 -1.41 5.69 12.82
C ASP A 77 -0.87 6.99 13.46
N SER A 78 -0.17 6.87 14.59
CA SER A 78 0.44 8.01 15.28
C SER A 78 1.55 8.65 14.43
N MET A 79 2.39 7.83 13.78
CA MET A 79 3.44 8.33 12.88
C MET A 79 2.85 9.03 11.63
N ILE A 80 1.77 8.49 11.07
CA ILE A 80 1.03 9.12 9.98
C ILE A 80 0.47 10.46 10.43
N ALA A 81 -0.16 10.50 11.61
CA ALA A 81 -0.72 11.73 12.18
C ALA A 81 0.36 12.81 12.34
N VAL A 82 1.48 12.48 12.98
CA VAL A 82 2.62 13.40 13.17
C VAL A 82 3.08 13.96 11.82
N LEU A 83 3.37 13.08 10.85
CA LEU A 83 3.83 13.51 9.52
C LEU A 83 2.82 14.47 8.87
N LEU A 84 1.54 14.12 8.84
CA LEU A 84 0.52 14.94 8.18
C LEU A 84 0.36 16.30 8.86
N THR A 85 0.37 16.36 10.19
CA THR A 85 0.22 17.62 10.92
C THR A 85 1.45 18.52 10.82
N GLU A 86 2.66 17.95 10.75
CA GLU A 86 3.90 18.72 10.65
C GLU A 86 4.20 19.16 9.22
N ARG A 87 3.95 18.28 8.24
CA ARG A 87 4.33 18.51 6.84
C ARG A 87 3.20 19.06 6.00
N VAL A 88 1.95 18.79 6.34
CA VAL A 88 0.78 19.24 5.56
C VAL A 88 -0.21 20.00 6.46
N PRO A 89 0.23 21.09 7.11
CA PRO A 89 -0.61 21.86 8.04
C PRO A 89 -1.75 22.62 7.34
N GLU A 90 -1.69 22.78 6.02
CA GLU A 90 -2.72 23.46 5.23
C GLU A 90 -4.01 22.63 5.08
N VAL A 91 -4.02 21.37 5.49
CA VAL A 91 -5.21 20.49 5.45
C VAL A 91 -5.74 20.26 6.86
N ASN A 92 -7.06 20.29 7.01
CA ASN A 92 -7.72 20.07 8.30
C ASN A 92 -7.94 18.56 8.50
N TRP A 93 -7.04 17.91 9.23
CA TRP A 93 -7.06 16.46 9.41
C TRP A 93 -8.00 16.00 10.54
N ILE A 94 -8.94 15.11 10.22
CA ILE A 94 -9.66 14.32 11.23
C ILE A 94 -8.92 12.99 11.38
N LEU A 95 -8.11 12.90 12.43
CA LEU A 95 -7.16 11.80 12.65
C LEU A 95 -7.86 10.51 13.15
N PRO A 96 -7.20 9.34 13.08
CA PRO A 96 -7.81 8.05 13.42
C PRO A 96 -8.46 7.99 14.79
N ASP A 97 -7.85 8.57 15.83
CA ASP A 97 -8.43 8.56 17.18
C ASP A 97 -9.72 9.38 17.29
N GLN A 98 -9.79 10.51 16.57
CA GLN A 98 -11.02 11.29 16.49
C GLN A 98 -12.10 10.51 15.75
N LEU A 99 -11.73 9.82 14.67
CA LEU A 99 -12.64 8.99 13.89
C LEU A 99 -13.19 7.81 14.71
N ARG A 100 -12.34 7.14 15.49
CA ARG A 100 -12.74 6.09 16.46
C ARG A 100 -13.72 6.64 17.50
N ALA A 101 -13.44 7.82 18.05
CA ALA A 101 -14.32 8.46 19.01
C ALA A 101 -15.70 8.81 18.41
N VAL A 102 -15.75 9.25 17.15
CA VAL A 102 -17.01 9.48 16.43
C VAL A 102 -17.80 8.17 16.28
N ALA A 103 -17.16 7.10 15.82
CA ALA A 103 -17.81 5.79 15.69
C ALA A 103 -18.34 5.25 17.03
N ALA A 104 -17.56 5.39 18.10
CA ALA A 104 -17.92 4.92 19.44
C ALA A 104 -19.12 5.66 20.05
N ARG A 105 -19.41 6.90 19.62
CA ARG A 105 -20.59 7.66 20.08
C ARG A 105 -21.91 7.19 19.49
N ALA A 106 -21.87 6.38 18.43
CA ALA A 106 -23.06 5.85 17.77
C ALA A 106 -22.96 4.32 17.53
N PRO A 107 -22.86 3.51 18.61
CA PRO A 107 -22.76 2.06 18.49
C PRO A 107 -23.97 1.48 17.74
N GLY A 108 -23.73 0.53 16.83
CA GLY A 108 -24.77 -0.11 16.02
C GLY A 108 -25.25 0.70 14.82
N MET A 109 -24.98 2.01 14.77
CA MET A 109 -25.25 2.86 13.61
C MET A 109 -23.99 3.10 12.76
N LEU A 110 -22.84 3.30 13.41
CA LEU A 110 -21.56 3.47 12.74
C LEU A 110 -20.69 2.23 12.94
N VAL A 111 -20.03 1.81 11.87
CA VAL A 111 -19.06 0.71 11.91
C VAL A 111 -17.78 1.21 12.56
N ASN A 112 -17.18 0.37 13.42
CA ASN A 112 -15.86 0.66 13.96
C ASN A 112 -14.84 0.76 12.81
N PRO A 113 -14.14 1.89 12.64
CA PRO A 113 -13.20 2.08 11.53
C PRO A 113 -12.05 1.07 11.53
N ASP A 114 -11.65 0.53 12.68
CA ASP A 114 -10.62 -0.52 12.78
C ASP A 114 -11.08 -1.88 12.24
N GLN A 115 -12.39 -2.07 12.05
CA GLN A 115 -13.01 -3.29 11.52
C GLN A 115 -13.48 -3.14 10.07
N MET A 116 -13.29 -1.95 9.47
CA MET A 116 -13.67 -1.71 8.08
C MET A 116 -12.67 -2.36 7.12
N GLY A 117 -13.15 -2.79 5.96
CA GLY A 117 -12.34 -3.44 4.92
C GLY A 117 -11.40 -2.51 4.15
N THR A 118 -10.83 -1.48 4.79
CA THR A 118 -10.00 -0.44 4.15
C THR A 118 -8.77 -1.02 3.45
N ALA A 119 -8.28 -2.17 3.88
CA ALA A 119 -7.19 -2.89 3.23
C ALA A 119 -7.47 -3.31 1.78
N LEU A 120 -8.74 -3.36 1.35
CA LEU A 120 -9.10 -3.60 -0.05
C LEU A 120 -8.50 -2.52 -0.98
N LEU A 121 -8.38 -1.28 -0.49
CA LEU A 121 -7.83 -0.14 -1.24
C LEU A 121 -6.32 -0.26 -1.50
N ARG A 122 -5.66 -1.30 -1.00
CA ARG A 122 -4.27 -1.60 -1.36
C ARG A 122 -4.17 -1.98 -2.85
N ASN A 123 -5.23 -2.56 -3.41
CA ASN A 123 -5.33 -2.91 -4.81
C ASN A 123 -5.69 -1.68 -5.65
N ARG A 124 -5.27 -1.65 -6.92
CA ARG A 124 -5.66 -0.58 -7.84
C ARG A 124 -7.14 -0.73 -8.21
N MET A 125 -7.92 0.33 -8.00
CA MET A 125 -9.34 0.40 -8.35
C MET A 125 -9.77 1.86 -8.47
N ASP A 126 -10.79 2.13 -9.29
CA ASP A 126 -11.32 3.49 -9.48
C ASP A 126 -12.50 3.79 -8.55
N VAL A 127 -13.22 2.76 -8.14
CA VAL A 127 -14.44 2.87 -7.32
C VAL A 127 -14.34 1.93 -6.12
N VAL A 128 -14.64 2.47 -4.95
CA VAL A 128 -14.69 1.70 -3.70
C VAL A 128 -15.89 0.75 -3.75
N PRO A 129 -15.69 -0.56 -3.52
CA PRO A 129 -16.77 -1.53 -3.52
C PRO A 129 -17.65 -1.40 -2.27
N ASP A 130 -18.90 -1.87 -2.36
CA ASP A 130 -19.72 -2.14 -1.18
C ASP A 130 -19.24 -3.41 -0.47
N PRO A 131 -19.41 -3.53 0.87
CA PRO A 131 -20.07 -2.56 1.76
C PRO A 131 -19.20 -1.37 2.17
N LEU A 132 -17.89 -1.39 1.88
CA LEU A 132 -16.93 -0.38 2.34
C LEU A 132 -17.33 1.04 1.93
N ARG A 133 -17.78 1.24 0.70
CA ARG A 133 -18.27 2.54 0.22
C ARG A 133 -19.39 3.11 1.08
N ASN A 134 -20.42 2.32 1.37
CA ASN A 134 -21.52 2.75 2.23
C ASN A 134 -21.06 3.01 3.68
N GLN A 135 -20.18 2.19 4.22
CA GLN A 135 -19.61 2.39 5.56
C GLN A 135 -18.83 3.71 5.64
N MET A 136 -17.96 3.98 4.66
CA MET A 136 -17.20 5.23 4.59
C MET A 136 -18.14 6.44 4.45
N ARG A 137 -19.18 6.33 3.63
CA ARG A 137 -20.18 7.39 3.44
C ARG A 137 -20.93 7.71 4.73
N ASN A 138 -21.36 6.70 5.47
CA ASN A 138 -22.07 6.89 6.74
C ASN A 138 -21.16 7.51 7.80
N LEU A 139 -19.92 7.02 7.91
CA LEU A 139 -18.97 7.52 8.90
C LEU A 139 -18.55 8.97 8.61
N ASN A 140 -18.26 9.30 7.35
CA ASN A 140 -17.88 10.66 6.95
C ASN A 140 -19.07 11.63 6.89
N ALA A 141 -20.32 11.15 6.79
CA ALA A 141 -21.49 12.02 6.85
C ALA A 141 -21.61 12.72 8.21
N VAL A 142 -21.20 12.04 9.30
CA VAL A 142 -21.22 12.59 10.66
C VAL A 142 -20.20 13.72 10.83
N SER A 143 -19.05 13.63 10.15
CA SER A 143 -18.03 14.68 10.15
C SER A 143 -18.21 15.71 9.03
N GLY A 144 -19.18 15.53 8.13
CA GLY A 144 -19.43 16.42 6.99
C GLY A 144 -18.32 16.42 5.93
N VAL A 145 -17.45 15.41 5.94
CA VAL A 145 -16.20 15.40 5.16
C VAL A 145 -16.38 14.78 3.77
N ARG A 146 -15.76 15.40 2.76
CA ARG A 146 -15.80 14.95 1.36
C ARG A 146 -14.71 13.94 1.01
N PHE A 147 -13.51 14.14 1.53
CA PHE A 147 -12.33 13.34 1.19
C PHE A 147 -11.85 12.49 2.36
N ALA A 148 -11.39 11.29 2.05
CA ALA A 148 -10.75 10.41 3.01
C ALA A 148 -9.37 10.01 2.52
N LEU A 149 -8.38 10.14 3.38
CA LEU A 149 -7.07 9.52 3.22
C LEU A 149 -7.10 8.15 3.90
N VAL A 150 -6.78 7.10 3.17
CA VAL A 150 -6.82 5.73 3.66
C VAL A 150 -5.45 5.07 3.54
N PRO A 151 -4.72 4.92 4.66
CA PRO A 151 -3.61 3.99 4.78
C PRO A 151 -4.16 2.56 4.64
N ALA A 152 -3.99 1.95 3.46
CA ALA A 152 -4.62 0.68 3.15
C ALA A 152 -3.78 -0.52 3.60
N ALA A 153 -2.45 -0.42 3.53
CA ALA A 153 -1.55 -1.50 3.91
C ALA A 153 -0.17 -0.96 4.26
N LEU A 154 0.46 -1.53 5.28
CA LEU A 154 1.87 -1.39 5.58
C LEU A 154 2.52 -2.76 5.51
N LEU A 155 3.39 -2.96 4.53
CA LEU A 155 4.06 -4.24 4.29
C LEU A 155 5.56 -4.06 4.49
N PHE A 156 6.22 -5.00 5.13
CA PHE A 156 7.67 -5.01 5.28
C PHE A 156 8.28 -6.13 4.47
N TYR A 157 9.30 -5.78 3.69
CA TYR A 157 10.07 -6.70 2.84
C TYR A 157 11.53 -6.66 3.20
N ARG A 158 12.23 -7.78 3.01
CA ARG A 158 13.68 -7.82 3.11
C ARG A 158 14.33 -7.03 1.97
N GLU A 159 15.36 -6.26 2.30
CA GLU A 159 16.24 -5.66 1.29
C GLU A 159 17.49 -6.52 1.09
N PRO A 160 17.96 -6.73 -0.16
CA PRO A 160 19.15 -7.54 -0.43
C PRO A 160 20.42 -7.00 0.22
N GLU A 161 20.53 -5.68 0.34
CA GLU A 161 21.70 -4.98 0.89
C GLU A 161 21.73 -4.94 2.43
N GLY A 162 20.72 -5.52 3.09
CA GLY A 162 20.55 -5.52 4.53
C GLY A 162 19.46 -4.57 5.01
N GLY A 163 18.94 -4.83 6.22
CA GLY A 163 17.75 -4.14 6.75
C GLY A 163 16.47 -4.58 6.05
N GLY A 164 15.50 -3.67 5.98
CA GLY A 164 14.22 -3.93 5.32
C GLY A 164 13.56 -2.67 4.78
N ARG A 165 12.59 -2.87 3.90
CA ARG A 165 11.77 -1.83 3.28
C ARG A 165 10.34 -1.90 3.76
N ALA A 166 9.81 -0.75 4.16
CA ALA A 166 8.39 -0.54 4.35
C ALA A 166 7.76 -0.09 3.03
N GLU A 167 6.63 -0.69 2.68
CA GLU A 167 5.73 -0.25 1.61
C GLU A 167 4.39 0.14 2.21
N LEU A 168 4.12 1.45 2.23
CA LEU A 168 2.87 2.02 2.71
C LEU A 168 1.98 2.34 1.50
N THR A 169 0.90 1.58 1.33
CA THR A 169 -0.11 1.91 0.32
C THR A 169 -1.10 2.91 0.89
N VAL A 170 -1.31 4.03 0.19
CA VAL A 170 -2.24 5.08 0.58
C VAL A 170 -3.17 5.40 -0.58
N ALA A 171 -4.44 5.60 -0.29
CA ALA A 171 -5.46 6.02 -1.26
C ALA A 171 -6.20 7.28 -0.77
N MET A 172 -6.53 8.16 -1.70
CA MET A 172 -7.44 9.29 -1.50
C MET A 172 -8.78 8.94 -2.12
N VAL A 173 -9.84 8.97 -1.30
CA VAL A 173 -11.19 8.63 -1.71
C VAL A 173 -12.08 9.86 -1.61
N GLU A 174 -12.79 10.18 -2.70
CA GLU A 174 -13.94 11.07 -2.67
C GLU A 174 -15.15 10.24 -2.21
N VAL A 175 -15.59 10.47 -0.98
CA VAL A 175 -16.47 9.54 -0.27
C VAL A 175 -17.92 9.63 -0.73
N ARG A 176 -18.35 10.76 -1.29
CA ARG A 176 -19.74 10.95 -1.77
C ARG A 176 -20.03 10.08 -2.98
N ARG A 177 -19.07 9.98 -3.91
CA ARG A 177 -19.16 9.15 -5.12
C ARG A 177 -18.47 7.79 -4.95
N GLY A 178 -17.70 7.61 -3.88
CA GLY A 178 -16.89 6.42 -3.65
C GLY A 178 -15.77 6.26 -4.68
N GLN A 179 -15.21 7.35 -5.18
CA GLN A 179 -14.17 7.33 -6.21
C GLN A 179 -12.78 7.40 -5.58
N VAL A 180 -11.88 6.52 -6.00
CA VAL A 180 -10.46 6.61 -5.68
C VAL A 180 -9.84 7.63 -6.63
N GLN A 181 -9.50 8.80 -6.13
CA GLN A 181 -8.97 9.92 -6.93
C GLN A 181 -7.45 9.84 -7.09
N TRP A 182 -6.79 9.17 -6.16
CA TRP A 182 -5.34 9.04 -6.13
C TRP A 182 -4.96 7.83 -5.27
N ARG A 183 -3.90 7.13 -5.66
CA ARG A 183 -3.32 6.02 -4.90
C ARG A 183 -1.82 5.97 -5.17
N THR A 184 -1.03 5.71 -4.14
CA THR A 184 0.42 5.52 -4.27
C THR A 184 0.88 4.38 -3.36
N VAL A 185 2.09 3.88 -3.64
CA VAL A 185 2.86 3.05 -2.70
C VAL A 185 4.10 3.84 -2.32
N ALA A 186 4.15 4.31 -1.08
CA ALA A 186 5.28 5.00 -0.52
C ALA A 186 6.29 4.00 0.04
N ARG A 187 7.57 4.20 -0.22
CA ARG A 187 8.62 3.24 0.12
C ARG A 187 9.72 3.88 0.95
N GLY A 188 10.23 3.14 1.92
CA GLY A 188 11.35 3.59 2.74
C GLY A 188 12.13 2.41 3.29
N VAL A 189 13.46 2.50 3.20
CA VAL A 189 14.38 1.51 3.78
C VAL A 189 14.77 1.95 5.19
N GLY A 190 15.03 1.00 6.08
CA GLY A 190 15.54 1.27 7.43
C GLY A 190 16.14 0.03 8.08
N ALA A 191 16.87 0.24 9.17
CA ALA A 191 17.45 -0.83 9.97
C ALA A 191 16.39 -1.56 10.82
N GLY A 192 15.26 -0.90 11.09
CA GLY A 192 14.10 -1.46 11.79
C GLY A 192 12.77 -1.01 11.19
N PRO A 193 11.64 -1.62 11.61
CA PRO A 193 10.34 -1.39 10.97
C PRO A 193 9.87 0.06 11.07
N TRP A 194 10.13 0.71 12.20
CA TRP A 194 9.70 2.09 12.43
C TRP A 194 10.55 3.12 11.67
N GLU A 195 11.84 2.88 11.51
CA GLU A 195 12.69 3.73 10.66
C GLU A 195 12.27 3.61 9.19
N ALA A 196 12.09 2.37 8.71
CA ALA A 196 11.63 2.10 7.35
C ALA A 196 10.26 2.76 7.08
N THR A 197 9.32 2.64 8.03
CA THR A 197 7.99 3.28 7.95
C THR A 197 8.11 4.80 7.89
N TRP A 198 8.96 5.41 8.73
CA TRP A 198 9.17 6.86 8.73
C TRP A 198 9.76 7.35 7.40
N ASN A 199 10.70 6.61 6.82
CA ASN A 199 11.27 6.94 5.53
C ASN A 199 10.23 6.80 4.40
N ALA A 200 9.34 5.80 4.46
CA ALA A 200 8.22 5.67 3.53
C ALA A 200 7.26 6.86 3.64
N LEU A 201 6.97 7.31 4.86
CA LEU A 201 6.14 8.49 5.12
C LEU A 201 6.77 9.78 4.55
N LYS A 202 8.08 10.00 4.70
CA LYS A 202 8.76 11.15 4.07
C LYS A 202 8.64 11.12 2.54
N ALA A 203 8.71 9.94 1.92
CA ALA A 203 8.56 9.81 0.48
C ALA A 203 7.13 10.17 0.00
N LEU A 204 6.12 10.06 0.86
CA LEU A 204 4.74 10.44 0.56
C LEU A 204 4.57 11.96 0.41
N VAL A 205 5.36 12.74 1.16
CA VAL A 205 5.26 14.20 1.23
C VAL A 205 6.67 14.81 1.05
N PRO A 206 7.27 14.69 -0.15
CA PRO A 206 8.60 15.19 -0.41
C PRO A 206 8.63 16.71 -0.51
N GLY A 207 9.76 17.33 -0.14
CA GLY A 207 10.05 18.72 -0.49
C GLY A 207 9.36 19.79 0.37
N LEU A 208 8.70 19.43 1.47
CA LEU A 208 8.39 20.39 2.52
C LEU A 208 9.61 20.52 3.45
N PRO A 209 10.00 21.73 3.88
CA PRO A 209 11.28 22.00 4.55
C PRO A 209 11.53 21.18 5.82
#